data_AF-A0AA35PCM6-F1
#
_entry.id   AF-A0AA35PCM6-F1
#
_cell.length_a   1.000
_cell.length_b   1.000
_cell.length_c   1.000
_cell.angle_alpha   90.00
_cell.angle_beta   90.00
_cell.angle_gamma   90.00
#
_symmetry.space_group_name_H-M   'P 1'
#
loop_
_entity.id
_entity.type
_entity.pdbx_description
1 polymer ?
#
loop_
_entity_poly.entity_id
_entity_poly.type
_entity_poly.pdbx_seq_one_letter_code
_entity_poly.pdbx_strand_id
1 'polypeptide(L)'
;MAFQPCPVVTQPAAINSSCPCPYRDWKSGLTDCSSDQSICFCGTFCLPCLMCKVATQYGECFCVPFLPGALVAMRTGLREQLRIKGCVCGDWCAFCFCCPCALCQMARELKSPCC
;
A
#
# COMPACT_ATOMS: atom_id res chain seq x y z
N MET A 1 -32.96 -47.64 2.74
CA MET A 1 -31.86 -47.52 3.73
C MET A 1 -31.06 -46.29 3.35
N ALA A 2 -31.16 -45.20 4.12
CA ALA A 2 -30.47 -43.96 3.83
C ALA A 2 -29.04 -44.02 4.39
N PHE A 3 -28.03 -43.83 3.54
CA PHE A 3 -26.65 -43.71 3.97
C PHE A 3 -26.46 -42.36 4.69
N GLN A 4 -26.03 -42.40 5.95
CA GLN A 4 -25.55 -41.23 6.68
C GLN A 4 -24.07 -41.03 6.33
N PRO A 5 -23.64 -39.89 5.78
CA PRO A 5 -22.22 -39.62 5.59
C PRO A 5 -21.57 -39.31 6.94
N CYS A 6 -20.45 -39.99 7.25
CA CYS A 6 -19.64 -39.68 8.43
C CYS A 6 -19.15 -38.22 8.33
N PRO A 7 -19.41 -37.37 9.34
CA PRO A 7 -18.91 -36.00 9.33
C PRO A 7 -17.39 -36.01 9.48
N VAL A 8 -16.70 -35.15 8.72
CA VAL A 8 -15.26 -34.97 8.83
C VAL A 8 -14.94 -34.29 10.17
N VAL A 9 -14.41 -35.06 11.13
CA VAL A 9 -14.15 -34.60 12.51
C VAL A 9 -12.81 -33.87 12.66
N THR A 10 -11.89 -34.01 11.70
CA THR A 10 -10.53 -33.48 11.82
C THR A 10 -10.17 -32.63 10.61
N GLN A 11 -10.21 -31.32 10.79
CA GLN A 11 -9.59 -30.37 9.86
C GLN A 11 -8.11 -30.19 10.23
N PRO A 12 -7.19 -30.09 9.27
CA PRO A 12 -5.79 -29.79 9.57
C PRO A 12 -5.72 -28.43 10.27
N ALA A 13 -5.10 -28.40 11.45
CA ALA A 13 -4.81 -27.15 12.13
C ALA A 13 -3.96 -26.28 11.20
N ALA A 14 -4.38 -25.04 10.99
CA ALA A 14 -3.59 -24.07 10.26
C ALA A 14 -2.20 -24.02 10.90
N ILE A 15 -1.19 -24.39 10.13
CA ILE A 15 0.21 -24.11 10.46
C ILE A 15 0.32 -22.60 10.59
N ASN A 16 0.28 -22.10 11.83
CA ASN A 16 0.59 -20.71 12.18
C ASN A 16 2.09 -20.48 11.95
N SER A 17 2.50 -20.48 10.68
CA SER A 17 3.76 -19.90 10.27
C SER A 17 3.59 -18.39 10.38
N SER A 18 4.22 -17.85 11.42
CA SER A 18 4.29 -16.44 11.85
C SER A 18 2.96 -15.78 12.20
N CYS A 19 2.92 -15.10 13.35
CA CYS A 19 1.91 -14.07 13.60
C CYS A 19 1.97 -13.09 12.41
N PRO A 20 0.93 -12.98 11.57
CA PRO A 20 0.90 -11.90 10.61
C PRO A 20 1.02 -10.60 11.40
N CYS A 21 2.01 -9.77 11.08
CA CYS A 21 2.22 -8.47 11.72
C CYS A 21 0.85 -7.79 11.87
N PRO A 22 0.47 -7.34 13.07
CA PRO A 22 -0.86 -6.79 13.28
C PRO A 22 -1.08 -5.60 12.34
N TYR A 23 -2.31 -5.46 11.83
CA TYR A 23 -2.65 -4.33 10.98
C TYR A 23 -2.31 -3.01 11.69
N ARG A 24 -1.51 -2.17 11.04
CA ARG A 24 -1.02 -0.88 11.58
C ARG A 24 -1.57 0.30 10.79
N ASP A 25 -1.37 1.51 11.31
CA ASP A 25 -1.63 2.74 10.59
C ASP A 25 -0.39 3.18 9.78
N TRP A 26 -0.57 4.17 8.89
CA TRP A 26 0.53 4.79 8.15
C TRP A 26 1.57 5.39 9.10
N LYS A 27 2.87 5.22 8.83
CA LYS A 27 3.96 5.74 9.68
C LYS A 27 3.99 7.27 9.72
N SER A 28 3.61 7.90 8.61
CA SER A 28 3.56 9.36 8.48
C SER A 28 2.19 9.80 8.02
N GLY A 29 1.75 10.97 8.46
CA GLY A 29 0.52 11.59 7.96
C GLY A 29 0.64 12.03 6.50
N LEU A 30 -0.49 12.27 5.85
CA LEU A 30 -0.53 12.76 4.46
C LEU A 30 0.26 14.07 4.33
N THR A 31 0.03 15.01 5.25
CA THR A 31 0.61 16.37 5.23
C THR A 31 2.00 16.47 5.86
N ASP A 32 2.64 15.35 6.18
CA ASP A 32 3.95 15.31 6.83
C ASP A 32 5.09 15.62 5.82
N CYS A 33 4.96 16.70 5.05
CA CYS A 33 5.88 17.06 3.97
C CYS A 33 7.24 17.57 4.49
N SER A 34 7.31 17.88 5.80
CA SER A 34 8.52 18.36 6.48
C SER A 34 9.53 17.25 6.79
N SER A 35 9.10 15.98 6.89
CA SER A 35 10.03 14.88 7.23
C SER A 35 10.98 14.51 6.09
N ASP A 36 10.61 14.78 4.82
CA ASP A 36 11.48 14.57 3.66
C ASP A 36 11.32 15.72 2.66
N GLN A 37 11.99 16.85 2.93
CA GLN A 37 11.94 18.04 2.08
C GLN A 37 12.31 17.73 0.63
N SER A 38 13.30 16.85 0.38
CA SER A 38 13.70 16.48 -0.99
C SER A 38 12.61 15.75 -1.77
N ILE A 39 11.85 14.86 -1.11
CA ILE A 39 10.72 14.14 -1.71
C ILE A 39 9.55 15.10 -1.92
N CYS A 40 9.28 16.00 -0.95
CA CYS A 40 8.23 17.01 -1.07
C CYS A 40 8.52 18.02 -2.19
N PHE A 41 9.77 18.51 -2.32
CA PHE A 41 10.20 19.35 -3.45
C PHE A 41 10.13 18.61 -4.79
N CYS A 42 10.50 17.33 -4.84
CA CYS A 42 10.36 16.53 -6.06
C CYS A 42 8.88 16.29 -6.41
N GLY A 43 7.99 16.13 -5.42
CA GLY A 43 6.54 16.06 -5.62
C GLY A 43 5.94 17.37 -6.14
N THR A 44 6.41 18.53 -5.69
CA THR A 44 5.90 19.83 -6.16
C THR A 44 6.48 20.25 -7.51
N PHE A 45 7.75 19.95 -7.80
CA PHE A 45 8.43 20.38 -9.05
C PHE A 45 8.47 19.31 -10.15
N CYS A 46 8.49 18.01 -9.82
CA CYS A 46 8.44 16.92 -10.80
C CYS A 46 7.62 15.71 -10.30
N LEU A 47 6.31 15.90 -10.17
CA LEU A 47 5.34 14.84 -9.88
C LEU A 47 5.50 13.58 -10.77
N PRO A 48 5.67 13.68 -12.11
CA PRO A 48 5.85 12.48 -12.94
C PRO A 48 7.15 11.74 -12.62
N CYS A 49 8.26 12.44 -12.34
CA CYS A 49 9.50 11.79 -11.91
C CYS A 49 9.29 10.99 -10.62
N LEU A 50 8.57 11.57 -9.65
CA LEU A 50 8.27 10.93 -8.37
C LEU A 50 7.37 9.70 -8.56
N MET A 51 6.34 9.81 -9.39
CA MET A 51 5.49 8.67 -9.74
C MET A 51 6.29 7.50 -10.32
N CYS A 52 7.20 7.80 -11.24
CA CYS A 52 8.06 6.80 -11.87
C CYS A 52 8.99 6.14 -10.85
N LYS A 53 9.59 6.94 -9.96
CA LYS A 53 10.43 6.43 -8.85
C LYS A 53 9.63 5.49 -7.95
N VAL A 54 8.41 5.85 -7.57
CA VAL A 54 7.54 5.02 -6.73
C VAL A 54 7.19 3.70 -7.43
N ALA A 55 6.80 3.73 -8.71
CA ALA A 55 6.54 2.50 -9.47
C ALA A 55 7.77 1.59 -9.55
N THR A 56 8.94 2.15 -9.88
CA THR A 56 10.19 1.37 -9.92
C THR A 56 10.53 0.77 -8.56
N GLN A 57 10.31 1.50 -7.46
CA GLN A 57 10.52 0.97 -6.11
C GLN A 57 9.48 -0.07 -5.69
N TYR A 58 8.25 0.05 -6.20
CA TYR A 58 7.20 -0.94 -6.02
C TYR A 58 7.45 -2.22 -6.85
N GLY A 59 8.34 -2.17 -7.85
CA GLY A 59 8.67 -3.29 -8.73
C GLY A 59 7.89 -3.30 -10.05
N GLU A 60 7.22 -2.19 -10.38
CA GLU A 60 6.37 -2.04 -11.57
C GLU A 60 7.06 -1.21 -12.66
N CYS A 61 6.53 -1.29 -13.89
CA CYS A 61 7.07 -0.52 -15.01
C CYS A 61 6.86 1.00 -14.81
N PHE A 62 7.82 1.80 -15.30
CA PHE A 62 7.79 3.26 -15.27
C PHE A 62 6.49 3.88 -15.83
N CYS A 63 5.81 3.20 -16.77
CA CYS A 63 4.58 3.68 -17.39
C CYS A 63 3.32 3.45 -16.52
N VAL A 64 3.38 2.54 -15.55
CA VAL A 64 2.23 2.13 -14.74
C VAL A 64 1.54 3.31 -14.03
N PRO A 65 2.25 4.27 -13.41
CA PRO A 65 1.62 5.43 -12.78
C PRO A 65 0.78 6.32 -13.69
N PHE A 66 1.02 6.30 -15.01
CA PHE A 66 0.30 7.13 -15.96
C PHE A 66 -1.07 6.55 -16.32
N LEU A 67 -1.34 5.29 -15.97
CA LEU A 67 -2.66 4.69 -16.18
C LEU A 67 -3.66 5.24 -15.15
N PRO A 68 -4.90 5.54 -15.57
CA PRO A 68 -5.93 6.02 -14.67
C PRO A 68 -6.19 4.96 -13.58
N GLY A 69 -6.15 5.39 -12.32
CA GLY A 69 -6.38 4.51 -11.17
C GLY A 69 -5.17 3.66 -10.74
N ALA A 70 -4.08 3.62 -11.51
CA ALA A 70 -2.91 2.82 -11.16
C ALA A 70 -2.23 3.31 -9.87
N LEU A 71 -2.22 4.61 -9.60
CA LEU A 71 -1.70 5.16 -8.35
C LEU A 71 -2.52 4.70 -7.13
N VAL A 72 -3.84 4.66 -7.27
CA VAL A 72 -4.75 4.17 -6.22
C VAL A 72 -4.56 2.68 -6.03
N ALA A 73 -4.43 1.92 -7.12
CA ALA A 73 -4.15 0.49 -7.10
C ALA A 73 -2.77 0.16 -6.46
N MET A 74 -1.73 0.94 -6.75
CA MET A 74 -0.43 0.78 -6.10
C MET A 74 -0.51 1.12 -4.62
N ARG A 75 -1.28 2.14 -4.24
CA ARG A 75 -1.48 2.49 -2.84
C ARG A 75 -2.21 1.39 -2.07
N THR A 76 -3.28 0.85 -2.64
CA THR A 76 -4.04 -0.26 -2.02
C THR A 76 -3.19 -1.52 -1.94
N GLY A 77 -2.41 -1.83 -2.99
CA GLY A 77 -1.45 -2.93 -2.99
C GLY A 77 -0.39 -2.77 -1.90
N LEU A 78 0.21 -1.59 -1.78
CA LEU A 78 1.18 -1.27 -0.72
C LEU A 78 0.59 -1.43 0.68
N ARG A 79 -0.68 -1.03 0.86
CA ARG A 79 -1.38 -1.23 2.13
C ARG A 79 -1.62 -2.70 2.45
N GLU A 80 -1.94 -3.52 1.44
CA GLU A 80 -2.12 -4.96 1.64
C GLU A 80 -0.79 -5.63 2.00
N GLN A 81 0.28 -5.32 1.25
CA GLN A 81 1.62 -5.86 1.48
C GLN A 81 2.18 -5.48 2.87
N LEU A 82 1.97 -4.24 3.30
CA LEU A 82 2.47 -3.72 4.58
C LEU A 82 1.47 -3.84 5.75
N ARG A 83 0.33 -4.51 5.53
CA ARG A 83 -0.79 -4.64 6.49
C ARG A 83 -1.22 -3.30 7.11
N ILE A 84 -1.51 -2.31 6.27
CA ILE A 84 -1.93 -0.97 6.69
C ILE A 84 -3.47 -0.85 6.65
N LYS A 85 -4.06 -0.42 7.77
CA LYS A 85 -5.52 -0.19 7.92
C LYS A 85 -6.06 0.91 7.01
N GLY A 86 -7.35 0.82 6.67
CA GLY A 86 -8.07 1.81 5.85
C GLY A 86 -8.96 1.18 4.76
N CYS A 87 -9.49 2.00 3.85
CA CYS A 87 -10.33 1.57 2.72
C CYS A 87 -9.88 2.22 1.39
N VAL A 88 -10.27 1.62 0.27
CA VAL A 88 -9.98 2.16 -1.08
C VAL A 88 -10.54 3.58 -1.26
N CYS A 89 -11.69 3.88 -0.63
CA CYS A 89 -12.26 5.23 -0.63
C CYS A 89 -11.32 6.23 0.05
N GLY A 90 -10.70 5.87 1.17
CA GLY A 90 -9.70 6.71 1.84
C GLY A 90 -8.45 6.92 0.99
N ASP A 91 -8.05 5.91 0.22
CA ASP A 91 -6.92 6.02 -0.72
C ASP A 91 -7.26 6.95 -1.90
N TRP A 92 -8.48 6.85 -2.44
CA TRP A 92 -8.98 7.79 -3.45
C TRP A 92 -9.01 9.23 -2.92
N CYS A 93 -9.60 9.43 -1.73
CA CYS A 93 -9.64 10.73 -1.08
C CYS A 93 -8.23 11.30 -0.87
N ALA A 94 -7.24 10.49 -0.48
CA ALA A 94 -5.86 10.94 -0.31
C ALA A 94 -5.30 11.57 -1.61
N PHE A 95 -5.54 10.95 -2.77
CA PHE A 95 -5.14 11.51 -4.07
C PHE A 95 -5.97 12.72 -4.48
N CYS A 96 -7.27 12.78 -4.14
CA CYS A 96 -8.11 13.95 -4.39
C CYS A 96 -7.71 15.17 -3.56
N PHE A 97 -7.35 14.99 -2.29
CA PHE A 97 -6.95 16.09 -1.40
C PHE A 97 -5.56 16.61 -1.73
N CYS A 98 -4.58 15.71 -1.85
CA CYS A 98 -3.22 16.08 -2.23
C CYS A 98 -2.49 14.88 -2.86
N CYS A 99 -2.57 14.78 -4.19
CA CYS A 99 -1.83 13.79 -4.97
C CYS A 99 -0.31 13.76 -4.65
N PRO A 100 0.44 14.89 -4.65
CA PRO A 100 1.86 14.86 -4.31
C PRO A 100 2.12 14.32 -2.90
N CYS A 101 1.35 14.76 -1.92
CA CYS A 101 1.49 14.33 -0.54
C CYS A 101 1.26 12.82 -0.38
N ALA A 102 0.23 12.29 -1.04
CA ALA A 102 -0.08 10.86 -1.05
C ALA A 102 1.05 10.04 -1.70
N LEU A 103 1.65 10.53 -2.80
CA LEU A 103 2.81 9.90 -3.44
C LEU A 103 4.06 9.96 -2.56
N CYS A 104 4.33 11.10 -1.92
CA CYS A 104 5.43 11.24 -0.97
C CYS A 104 5.29 10.27 0.21
N GLN A 105 4.07 10.08 0.71
CA GLN A 105 3.79 9.11 1.76
C GLN A 105 4.09 7.68 1.31
N MET A 106 3.68 7.29 0.10
CA MET A 106 3.99 5.98 -0.48
C MET A 106 5.50 5.76 -0.68
N ALA A 107 6.20 6.77 -1.20
CA ALA A 107 7.66 6.70 -1.40
C ALA A 107 8.42 6.45 -0.09
N ARG A 108 7.98 7.07 1.00
CA ARG A 108 8.58 6.90 2.34
C ARG A 108 8.36 5.49 2.89
N GLU A 109 7.16 4.95 2.72
CA GLU A 109 6.83 3.60 3.15
C GLU A 109 7.62 2.54 2.35
N LEU A 110 7.83 2.77 1.05
CA LEU A 110 8.71 1.91 0.22
C LEU A 110 10.19 2.01 0.58
N LYS A 111 10.65 3.16 1.08
CA LYS A 111 12.04 3.35 1.51
C LYS A 111 12.34 2.70 2.86
N SER A 112 11.33 2.54 3.71
CA SER A 112 11.46 1.92 5.03
C SER A 112 10.45 0.79 5.24
N PRO A 113 10.53 -0.29 4.43
CA PRO A 113 9.70 -1.46 4.63
C PRO A 113 10.04 -2.06 6.00
N CYS A 114 9.03 -2.34 6.81
CA CYS A 114 9.25 -3.14 8.01
C CYS A 114 9.59 -4.58 7.60
N CYS A 115 10.54 -5.21 8.29
CA CYS A 115 10.62 -6.67 8.37
C CYS A 115 9.35 -7.24 9.00
#